data_AF-A0A2R4M3T0-F1
#
_entry.id   AF-A0A2R4M3T0-F1
#
_cell.length_a   1.000
_cell.length_b   1.000
_cell.length_c   1.000
_cell.angle_alpha   90.00
_cell.angle_beta   90.00
_cell.angle_gamma   90.00
#
_symmetry.space_group_name_H-M   'P 1'
#
loop_
_entity.id
_entity.type
_entity.pdbx_description
1 polymer ?
#
loop_
_entity_poly.entity_id
_entity_poly.type
_entity_poly.pdbx_seq_one_letter_code
_entity_poly.pdbx_strand_id
1 'polypeptide(L)'
;MHADDIYHLLATGACPEACWGATWRYLDHLGFDRVIYLATSDISDRPSVRTTMPDGFQSFYMDNGYTQDDPFLQYCLSSPVPIDTGKAHMDQYAYLTGRQKDLIATAGDEGFNAGFSVAVRYPSTHGPEGWNLGSSQSAREVEAIKAAHLEQIKPLLFGLSGRLGAAGPTVVLSRRETQCLDLLSRGLRIKAIAVELGIKPVTVDMHLSNARKKMNAPTTKNLLRKYWETAEKAKGGHADPHASF
;
A
#
# COMPACT_ATOMS: atom_id res chain seq x y z
N MET A 1 7.01 0.85 -18.19
CA MET A 1 7.64 1.00 -16.84
C MET A 1 8.42 -0.27 -16.60
N HIS A 2 9.69 -0.17 -16.21
CA HIS A 2 10.57 -1.33 -16.06
C HIS A 2 10.74 -1.70 -14.58
N ALA A 3 11.11 -2.95 -14.30
CA ALA A 3 11.40 -3.39 -12.93
C ALA A 3 12.50 -2.54 -12.26
N ASP A 4 13.45 -2.03 -13.04
CA ASP A 4 14.55 -1.16 -12.58
C ASP A 4 14.06 0.13 -11.91
N ASP A 5 12.94 0.68 -12.38
CA ASP A 5 12.32 1.87 -11.77
C ASP A 5 11.95 1.59 -10.31
N ILE A 6 11.46 0.37 -10.03
CA ILE A 6 11.03 -0.05 -8.69
C ILE A 6 12.25 -0.38 -7.82
N TYR A 7 13.28 -1.01 -8.37
CA TYR A 7 14.54 -1.24 -7.64
C TYR A 7 15.21 0.08 -7.24
N HIS A 8 15.18 1.10 -8.08
CA HIS A 8 15.66 2.42 -7.72
C HIS A 8 14.87 3.04 -6.57
N LEU A 9 13.53 2.94 -6.59
CA LEU A 9 12.68 3.40 -5.48
C LEU A 9 12.97 2.64 -4.18
N LEU A 10 13.22 1.33 -4.26
CA LEU A 10 13.63 0.52 -3.12
C LEU A 10 14.98 0.95 -2.55
N ALA A 11 15.97 1.22 -3.42
CA ALA A 11 17.31 1.65 -3.02
C ALA A 11 17.32 3.04 -2.39
N THR A 12 16.47 3.94 -2.87
CA THR A 12 16.36 5.33 -2.39
C THR A 12 15.46 5.50 -1.15
N GLY A 13 14.80 4.43 -0.68
CA GLY A 13 13.90 4.51 0.47
C GLY A 13 12.64 5.35 0.18
N ALA A 14 12.13 5.31 -1.05
CA ALA A 14 10.94 6.05 -1.44
C ALA A 14 9.71 5.69 -0.59
N CYS A 15 8.77 6.63 -0.48
CA CYS A 15 7.58 6.44 0.34
C CYS A 15 6.69 5.29 -0.18
N PRO A 16 5.85 4.69 0.69
CA PRO A 16 4.98 3.56 0.31
C PRO A 16 4.07 3.86 -0.89
N GLU A 17 3.58 5.09 -1.04
CA GLU A 17 2.71 5.51 -2.14
C GLU A 17 3.45 5.51 -3.49
N ALA A 18 4.70 5.97 -3.51
CA ALA A 18 5.53 5.94 -4.71
C ALA A 18 5.86 4.49 -5.11
N CYS A 19 6.22 3.66 -4.13
CA CYS A 19 6.46 2.23 -4.34
C CYS A 19 5.20 1.51 -4.86
N TRP A 20 4.04 1.74 -4.26
CA TRP A 20 2.76 1.19 -4.70
C TRP A 20 2.42 1.63 -6.13
N GLY A 21 2.48 2.94 -6.42
CA GLY A 21 2.12 3.48 -7.73
C GLY A 21 3.07 3.04 -8.86
N ALA A 22 4.36 2.83 -8.59
CA ALA A 22 5.27 2.24 -9.56
C ALA A 22 5.03 0.74 -9.76
N THR A 23 4.83 0.01 -8.65
CA THR A 23 4.57 -1.45 -8.69
C THR A 23 3.28 -1.77 -9.44
N TRP A 24 2.19 -1.05 -9.16
CA TRP A 24 0.94 -1.20 -9.91
C TRP A 24 1.16 -0.95 -11.40
N ARG A 25 1.75 0.19 -11.81
CA ARG A 25 1.97 0.48 -13.24
C ARG A 25 2.83 -0.57 -13.95
N TYR A 26 3.79 -1.15 -13.26
CA TYR A 26 4.59 -2.25 -13.80
C TYR A 26 3.73 -3.52 -13.98
N LEU A 27 2.97 -3.92 -12.96
CA LEU A 27 2.11 -5.09 -13.01
C LEU A 27 0.97 -4.95 -14.03
N ASP A 28 0.37 -3.77 -14.13
CA ASP A 28 -0.66 -3.41 -15.11
C ASP A 28 -0.11 -3.52 -16.54
N HIS A 29 1.12 -3.05 -16.78
CA HIS A 29 1.79 -3.20 -18.07
C HIS A 29 2.04 -4.66 -18.47
N LEU A 30 2.23 -5.56 -17.49
CA LEU A 30 2.32 -7.00 -17.73
C LEU A 30 0.94 -7.66 -17.91
N GLY A 31 -0.15 -6.97 -17.57
CA GLY A 31 -1.51 -7.46 -17.73
C GLY A 31 -2.27 -7.76 -16.43
N PHE A 32 -1.77 -7.32 -15.27
CA PHE A 32 -2.45 -7.47 -13.97
C PHE A 32 -3.14 -6.18 -13.56
N ASP A 33 -4.42 -6.02 -13.89
CA ASP A 33 -5.23 -4.84 -13.65
C ASP A 33 -6.06 -4.89 -12.34
N ARG A 34 -6.03 -6.03 -11.62
CA ARG A 34 -6.70 -6.25 -10.32
C ARG A 34 -5.69 -6.72 -9.27
N VAL A 35 -4.85 -5.80 -8.80
CA VAL A 35 -3.80 -6.08 -7.82
C VAL A 35 -4.32 -5.82 -6.41
N ILE A 36 -4.17 -6.80 -5.53
CA ILE A 36 -4.47 -6.69 -4.10
C ILE A 36 -3.18 -6.96 -3.33
N TYR A 37 -2.80 -6.03 -2.46
CA TYR A 37 -1.75 -6.20 -1.46
C TYR A 37 -2.39 -6.25 -0.08
N LEU A 38 -1.96 -7.21 0.74
CA LEU A 38 -2.41 -7.34 2.12
C LEU A 38 -1.23 -7.66 3.03
N ALA A 39 -1.15 -6.93 4.15
CA ALA A 39 -0.28 -7.26 5.27
C ALA A 39 -1.09 -7.25 6.57
N THR A 40 -1.00 -8.33 7.34
CA THR A 40 -1.45 -8.32 8.74
C THR A 40 -0.25 -8.05 9.65
N SER A 41 -0.52 -7.63 10.87
CA SER A 41 0.51 -7.44 11.89
C SER A 41 -0.05 -7.88 13.24
N ASP A 42 0.81 -8.41 14.11
CA ASP A 42 0.40 -8.82 15.46
C ASP A 42 0.16 -7.62 16.39
N ILE A 43 0.54 -6.42 15.97
CA ILE A 43 0.47 -5.16 16.74
C ILE A 43 -0.81 -4.37 16.45
N SER A 44 -1.41 -4.59 15.27
CA SER A 44 -2.62 -3.90 14.81
C SER A 44 -3.66 -4.92 14.39
N ASP A 45 -4.84 -4.86 15.01
CA ASP A 45 -6.01 -5.67 14.65
C ASP A 45 -6.55 -5.37 13.24
N ARG A 46 -6.08 -4.29 12.60
CA ARG A 46 -6.47 -3.92 11.23
C ARG A 46 -5.40 -4.29 10.22
N PRO A 47 -5.73 -5.10 9.19
CA PRO A 47 -4.82 -5.38 8.09
C PRO A 47 -4.57 -4.10 7.27
N SER A 48 -3.35 -3.96 6.77
CA SER A 48 -3.00 -2.96 5.77
C SER A 48 -3.35 -3.52 4.39
N VAL A 49 -4.28 -2.86 3.70
CA VAL A 49 -4.71 -3.26 2.35
C VAL A 49 -4.43 -2.14 1.36
N ARG A 50 -3.86 -2.49 0.21
CA ARG A 50 -3.78 -1.61 -0.97
C ARG A 50 -4.35 -2.40 -2.15
N THR A 51 -5.22 -1.80 -2.94
CA THR A 51 -5.91 -2.53 -4.00
C THR A 51 -6.23 -1.64 -5.20
N THR A 52 -6.32 -2.25 -6.38
CA THR A 52 -6.87 -1.64 -7.60
C THR A 52 -8.28 -2.12 -7.91
N MET A 53 -8.87 -2.95 -7.04
CA MET A 53 -10.29 -3.30 -7.11
C MET A 53 -11.16 -2.03 -7.00
N PRO A 54 -12.31 -1.97 -7.67
CA PRO A 54 -13.22 -0.82 -7.59
C PRO A 54 -13.63 -0.50 -6.14
N ASP A 55 -13.82 0.79 -5.83
CA ASP A 55 -14.12 1.27 -4.47
C ASP A 55 -15.30 0.53 -3.80
N GLY A 56 -16.33 0.17 -4.58
CA GLY A 56 -17.50 -0.56 -4.09
C GLY A 56 -17.20 -1.99 -3.63
N PHE A 57 -16.15 -2.61 -4.15
CA PHE A 57 -15.79 -4.00 -3.82
C PHE A 57 -15.32 -4.11 -2.36
N GLN A 58 -14.61 -3.11 -1.84
CA GLN A 58 -14.16 -3.12 -0.45
C GLN A 58 -15.35 -3.01 0.52
N SER A 59 -16.33 -2.15 0.23
CA SER A 59 -17.56 -2.05 1.02
C SER A 59 -18.34 -3.36 0.98
N PHE A 60 -18.54 -3.93 -0.22
CA PHE A 60 -19.16 -5.25 -0.37
C PHE A 60 -18.46 -6.32 0.47
N TYR A 61 -17.12 -6.39 0.41
CA TYR A 61 -16.32 -7.35 1.16
C TYR A 61 -16.55 -7.24 2.67
N MET A 62 -16.52 -6.01 3.20
CA MET A 62 -16.65 -5.74 4.63
C MET A 62 -18.09 -5.92 5.12
N ASP A 63 -19.07 -5.39 4.39
CA ASP A 63 -20.49 -5.42 4.78
C ASP A 63 -21.05 -6.85 4.80
N ASN A 64 -20.49 -7.73 3.96
CA ASN A 64 -20.84 -9.15 3.93
C ASN A 64 -19.90 -10.02 4.78
N GLY A 65 -18.97 -9.44 5.54
CA GLY A 65 -18.13 -10.16 6.49
C GLY A 65 -17.18 -11.19 5.87
N TYR A 66 -16.72 -10.99 4.64
CA TYR A 66 -15.90 -11.96 3.91
C TYR A 66 -14.49 -12.16 4.47
N THR A 67 -14.03 -11.36 5.43
CA THR A 67 -12.74 -11.55 6.12
C THR A 67 -12.55 -12.96 6.67
N GLN A 68 -13.62 -13.60 7.15
CA GLN A 68 -13.54 -14.95 7.74
C GLN A 68 -13.58 -16.06 6.69
N ASP A 69 -14.02 -15.75 5.48
CA ASP A 69 -14.23 -16.71 4.41
C ASP A 69 -13.22 -16.54 3.26
N ASP A 70 -12.36 -15.54 3.31
CA ASP A 70 -11.46 -15.20 2.21
C ASP A 70 -10.43 -16.31 1.94
N PRO A 71 -10.49 -16.98 0.77
CA PRO A 71 -9.59 -18.07 0.43
C PRO A 71 -8.14 -17.59 0.22
N PHE A 72 -7.92 -16.30 -0.09
CA PHE A 72 -6.59 -15.73 -0.16
C PHE A 72 -5.92 -15.71 1.23
N LEU A 73 -6.67 -15.28 2.26
CA LEU A 73 -6.20 -15.29 3.64
C LEU A 73 -5.97 -16.71 4.16
N GLN A 74 -6.91 -17.61 3.87
CA GLN A 74 -6.89 -18.97 4.43
C GLN A 74 -5.85 -19.88 3.79
N TYR A 75 -5.67 -19.81 2.46
CA TYR A 75 -4.89 -20.78 1.71
C TYR A 75 -3.65 -20.18 1.03
N CYS A 76 -3.72 -18.92 0.55
CA CYS A 76 -2.64 -18.36 -0.25
C CYS A 76 -1.50 -17.79 0.60
N LEU A 77 -1.82 -17.04 1.66
CA LEU A 77 -0.80 -16.37 2.49
C LEU A 77 0.10 -17.32 3.30
N SER A 78 -0.30 -18.58 3.45
CA SER A 78 0.49 -19.63 4.10
C SER A 78 1.32 -20.47 3.11
N SER A 79 1.16 -20.26 1.80
CA SER A 79 1.81 -21.07 0.76
C SER A 79 3.12 -20.45 0.27
N PRO A 80 4.24 -21.20 0.25
CA PRO A 80 5.51 -20.72 -0.27
C PRO A 80 5.59 -20.67 -1.81
N VAL A 81 4.64 -21.33 -2.46
CA VAL A 81 4.48 -21.37 -3.91
C VAL A 81 3.27 -20.53 -4.31
N PRO A 82 3.34 -19.79 -5.43
CA PRO A 82 2.18 -19.14 -5.99
C PRO A 82 1.02 -20.12 -6.20
N ILE A 83 -0.15 -19.74 -5.71
CA ILE A 83 -1.42 -20.44 -5.95
C ILE A 83 -2.20 -19.63 -6.97
N ASP A 84 -2.74 -20.29 -7.99
CA ASP A 84 -3.58 -19.64 -8.99
C ASP A 84 -4.93 -19.22 -8.38
N THR A 85 -5.42 -18.04 -8.75
CA THR A 85 -6.58 -17.40 -8.15
C THR A 85 -7.53 -16.86 -9.21
N GLY A 86 -8.75 -16.48 -8.80
CA GLY A 86 -9.76 -15.90 -9.67
C GLY A 86 -10.79 -16.91 -10.19
N LYS A 87 -11.84 -16.38 -10.81
CA LYS A 87 -13.01 -17.13 -11.28
C LYS A 87 -12.65 -18.29 -12.20
N ALA A 88 -11.66 -18.12 -13.08
CA ALA A 88 -11.23 -19.13 -14.04
C ALA A 88 -10.56 -20.37 -13.40
N HIS A 89 -10.08 -20.27 -12.16
CA HIS A 89 -9.43 -21.36 -11.42
C HIS A 89 -10.33 -21.98 -10.34
N MET A 90 -11.50 -21.39 -10.09
CA MET A 90 -12.39 -21.76 -8.98
C MET A 90 -12.76 -23.25 -8.95
N ASP A 91 -13.00 -23.86 -10.11
CA ASP A 91 -13.38 -25.28 -10.20
C ASP A 91 -12.21 -26.25 -9.96
N GLN A 92 -10.97 -25.76 -9.95
CA GLN A 92 -9.78 -26.56 -9.64
C GLN A 92 -9.69 -26.90 -8.14
N TYR A 93 -10.37 -26.12 -7.29
CA TYR A 93 -10.29 -26.21 -5.84
C TYR A 93 -11.59 -26.75 -5.24
N ALA A 94 -11.70 -28.08 -5.21
CA ALA A 94 -12.89 -28.79 -4.69
C ALA A 94 -13.22 -28.48 -3.21
N TYR A 95 -12.24 -27.98 -2.45
CA TYR A 95 -12.40 -27.64 -1.04
C TYR A 95 -13.06 -26.27 -0.79
N LEU A 96 -13.26 -25.44 -1.83
CA LEU A 96 -13.87 -24.13 -1.68
C LEU A 96 -15.35 -24.23 -1.28
N THR A 97 -15.72 -23.48 -0.24
CA THR A 97 -17.11 -23.36 0.21
C THR A 97 -17.95 -22.56 -0.78
N GLY A 98 -19.28 -22.66 -0.70
CA GLY A 98 -20.18 -21.83 -1.52
C GLY A 98 -19.89 -20.33 -1.35
N ARG A 99 -19.70 -19.88 -0.11
CA ARG A 99 -19.39 -18.47 0.21
C ARG A 99 -18.05 -18.00 -0.37
N GLN A 100 -17.04 -18.87 -0.36
CA GLN A 100 -15.76 -18.61 -1.02
C GLN A 100 -15.91 -18.45 -2.53
N LYS A 101 -16.71 -19.33 -3.14
CA LYS A 101 -17.02 -19.27 -4.58
C LYS A 101 -17.78 -18.00 -4.93
N ASP A 102 -18.74 -17.58 -4.10
CA ASP A 102 -19.50 -16.33 -4.31
C ASP A 102 -18.58 -15.10 -4.29
N LEU A 103 -17.63 -15.04 -3.34
CA LEU A 103 -16.62 -13.98 -3.28
C LEU A 103 -15.75 -13.97 -4.55
N ILE A 104 -15.23 -15.12 -4.96
CA ILE A 104 -14.39 -15.26 -6.16
C ILE A 104 -15.17 -14.87 -7.41
N ALA A 105 -16.43 -15.31 -7.54
CA ALA A 105 -17.28 -15.00 -8.66
C ALA A 105 -17.56 -13.49 -8.75
N THR A 106 -17.88 -12.84 -7.62
CA THR A 106 -18.13 -11.40 -7.55
C THR A 106 -16.86 -10.61 -7.90
N ALA A 107 -15.70 -11.02 -7.39
CA ALA A 107 -14.42 -10.41 -7.78
C ALA A 107 -14.15 -10.56 -9.29
N GLY A 108 -14.50 -11.72 -9.84
CA GLY A 108 -14.42 -11.99 -11.28
C GLY A 108 -15.31 -11.10 -12.13
N ASP A 109 -16.53 -10.81 -11.67
CA ASP A 109 -17.45 -9.91 -12.36
C ASP A 109 -16.95 -8.44 -12.35
N GLU A 110 -16.14 -8.07 -11.35
CA GLU A 110 -15.40 -6.80 -11.28
C GLU A 110 -14.06 -6.82 -12.04
N GLY A 111 -13.75 -7.92 -12.73
CA GLY A 111 -12.57 -8.07 -13.60
C GLY A 111 -11.43 -8.90 -13.03
N PHE A 112 -11.54 -9.50 -11.85
CA PHE A 112 -10.55 -10.47 -11.34
C PHE A 112 -10.85 -11.88 -11.88
N ASN A 113 -10.70 -12.07 -13.20
CA ASN A 113 -11.04 -13.32 -13.86
C ASN A 113 -10.01 -14.43 -13.59
N ALA A 114 -8.72 -14.13 -13.71
CA ALA A 114 -7.62 -15.07 -13.45
C ALA A 114 -6.44 -14.35 -12.81
N GLY A 115 -5.61 -15.06 -12.07
CA GLY A 115 -4.49 -14.47 -11.34
C GLY A 115 -3.67 -15.49 -10.59
N PHE A 116 -2.75 -15.02 -9.76
CA PHE A 116 -2.04 -15.85 -8.80
C PHE A 116 -1.58 -15.07 -7.58
N SER A 117 -1.33 -15.80 -6.50
CA SER A 117 -0.83 -15.25 -5.26
C SER A 117 0.69 -15.23 -5.16
N VAL A 118 1.25 -14.28 -4.42
CA VAL A 118 2.65 -14.26 -4.01
C VAL A 118 2.73 -13.87 -2.53
N ALA A 119 2.97 -14.85 -1.67
CA ALA A 119 3.30 -14.59 -0.27
C ALA A 119 4.76 -14.11 -0.15
N VAL A 120 4.98 -13.02 0.58
CA VAL A 120 6.30 -12.40 0.80
C VAL A 120 6.69 -12.39 2.28
N ARG A 121 5.74 -12.64 3.17
CA ARG A 121 5.97 -12.99 4.58
C ARG A 121 4.91 -14.00 5.01
N TYR A 122 5.34 -15.03 5.71
CA TYR A 122 4.47 -16.12 6.17
C TYR A 122 3.99 -15.86 7.60
N PRO A 123 2.94 -16.58 8.05
CA PRO A 123 2.50 -16.56 9.44
C PRO A 123 3.67 -16.86 10.38
N SER A 124 4.15 -15.82 11.02
CA SER A 124 5.29 -15.76 11.94
C SER A 124 5.03 -14.60 12.90
N THR A 125 6.00 -14.19 13.71
CA THR A 125 5.86 -13.13 14.72
C THR A 125 5.53 -11.73 14.18
N HIS A 126 5.41 -11.55 12.86
CA HIS A 126 5.15 -10.27 12.21
C HIS A 126 3.93 -10.30 11.29
N GLY A 127 3.11 -11.37 11.37
CA GLY A 127 1.93 -11.59 10.54
C GLY A 127 2.24 -11.87 9.05
N PRO A 128 1.35 -12.56 8.32
CA PRO A 128 1.50 -12.76 6.88
C PRO A 128 1.42 -11.46 6.06
N GLU A 129 2.13 -11.46 4.93
CA GLU A 129 2.05 -10.43 3.89
C GLU A 129 2.14 -11.06 2.52
N GLY A 130 1.30 -10.58 1.60
CA GLY A 130 1.29 -11.10 0.26
C GLY A 130 0.48 -10.26 -0.71
N TRP A 131 0.49 -10.76 -1.94
CA TRP A 131 -0.10 -10.14 -3.11
C TRP A 131 -1.04 -11.12 -3.79
N ASN A 132 -2.18 -10.65 -4.26
CA ASN A 132 -3.02 -11.35 -5.21
C ASN A 132 -3.00 -10.56 -6.53
N LEU A 133 -2.37 -11.13 -7.54
CA LEU A 133 -2.15 -10.48 -8.84
C LEU A 133 -3.25 -10.93 -9.80
N GLY A 134 -4.33 -10.17 -9.86
CA GLY A 134 -5.48 -10.44 -10.71
C GLY A 134 -5.43 -9.76 -12.06
N SER A 135 -6.09 -10.39 -13.02
CA SER A 135 -6.24 -9.95 -14.39
C SER A 135 -7.66 -10.20 -14.89
N SER A 136 -8.16 -9.29 -15.74
CA SER A 136 -9.36 -9.50 -16.55
C SER A 136 -9.16 -10.47 -17.72
N GLN A 137 -7.91 -10.84 -18.03
CA GLN A 137 -7.55 -11.79 -19.07
C GLN A 137 -7.92 -13.24 -18.72
N SER A 138 -7.81 -14.14 -19.69
CA SER A 138 -8.04 -15.57 -19.50
C SER A 138 -6.95 -16.24 -18.66
N ALA A 139 -7.26 -17.39 -18.05
CA ALA A 139 -6.26 -18.20 -17.32
C ALA A 139 -5.05 -18.58 -18.18
N ARG A 140 -5.25 -18.80 -19.48
CA ARG A 140 -4.16 -19.13 -20.42
C ARG A 140 -3.20 -17.96 -20.63
N GLU A 141 -3.73 -16.75 -20.77
CA GLU A 141 -2.92 -15.53 -20.93
C GLU A 141 -2.16 -15.21 -19.64
N VAL A 142 -2.85 -15.30 -18.49
CA VAL A 142 -2.23 -15.13 -17.18
C VAL A 142 -1.10 -16.15 -16.95
N GLU A 143 -1.30 -17.42 -17.31
CA GLU A 143 -0.24 -18.42 -17.16
C GLU A 143 0.94 -18.18 -18.09
N ALA A 144 0.71 -17.68 -19.31
CA ALA A 144 1.79 -17.28 -20.21
C ALA A 144 2.60 -16.11 -19.63
N ILE A 145 1.94 -15.09 -19.08
CA ILE A 145 2.59 -13.95 -18.42
C ILE A 145 3.37 -14.44 -17.19
N LYS A 146 2.76 -15.29 -16.35
CA LYS A 146 3.40 -15.88 -15.18
C LYS A 146 4.65 -16.66 -15.56
N ALA A 147 4.56 -17.56 -16.54
CA ALA A 147 5.70 -18.34 -17.01
C ALA A 147 6.86 -17.46 -17.53
N ALA A 148 6.54 -16.34 -18.18
CA ALA A 148 7.55 -15.42 -18.73
C ALA A 148 8.17 -14.47 -17.67
N HIS A 149 7.41 -14.08 -16.64
CA HIS A 149 7.79 -12.94 -15.78
C HIS A 149 7.86 -13.26 -14.28
N LEU A 150 7.48 -14.45 -13.82
CA LEU A 150 7.43 -14.76 -12.38
C LEU A 150 8.80 -14.59 -11.69
N GLU A 151 9.88 -14.98 -12.36
CA GLU A 151 11.26 -14.84 -11.84
C GLU A 151 11.68 -13.37 -11.67
N GLN A 152 11.06 -12.44 -12.39
CA GLN A 152 11.26 -11.00 -12.25
C GLN A 152 10.30 -10.38 -11.23
N ILE A 153 9.03 -10.81 -11.24
CA ILE A 153 7.99 -10.30 -10.34
C ILE A 153 8.30 -10.67 -8.89
N LYS A 154 8.63 -11.94 -8.61
CA LYS A 154 8.75 -12.43 -7.23
C LYS A 154 9.83 -11.69 -6.43
N PRO A 155 11.09 -11.56 -6.88
CA PRO A 155 12.12 -10.82 -6.12
C PRO A 155 11.74 -9.36 -5.86
N LEU A 156 11.09 -8.71 -6.83
CA LEU A 156 10.61 -7.34 -6.70
C LEU A 156 9.56 -7.21 -5.58
N LEU A 157 8.56 -8.09 -5.55
CA LEU A 157 7.54 -8.10 -4.50
C LEU A 157 8.13 -8.43 -3.12
N PHE A 158 9.13 -9.32 -3.07
CA PHE A 158 9.87 -9.61 -1.84
C PHE A 158 10.65 -8.39 -1.34
N GLY A 159 11.28 -7.62 -2.22
CA GLY A 159 11.97 -6.38 -1.88
C GLY A 159 11.06 -5.30 -1.26
N LEU A 160 9.75 -5.38 -1.53
CA LEU A 160 8.72 -4.50 -0.97
C LEU A 160 8.16 -4.96 0.38
N SER A 161 8.54 -6.15 0.86
CA SER A 161 8.02 -6.72 2.11
C SER A 161 8.21 -5.76 3.29
N GLY A 162 7.12 -5.47 4.01
CA GLY A 162 7.12 -4.55 5.15
C GLY A 162 7.27 -3.07 4.79
N ARG A 163 7.35 -2.71 3.50
CA ARG A 163 7.47 -1.32 3.03
C ARG A 163 6.15 -0.69 2.62
N LEU A 164 5.16 -1.51 2.27
CA LEU A 164 3.85 -1.04 1.81
C LEU A 164 2.79 -1.07 2.91
N GLY A 165 3.06 -1.84 3.97
CA GLY A 165 2.28 -1.89 5.19
C GLY A 165 2.27 -0.52 5.87
N ALA A 166 1.10 -0.11 6.34
CA ALA A 166 0.94 1.14 7.04
C ALA A 166 1.81 1.19 8.30
N ALA A 167 2.88 1.98 8.30
CA ALA A 167 3.26 2.73 9.49
C ALA A 167 2.20 3.84 9.72
N GLY A 168 0.95 3.46 9.99
CA GLY A 168 -0.21 4.36 10.01
C GLY A 168 -0.54 4.99 8.64
N PRO A 169 -1.67 5.72 8.53
CA PRO A 169 -1.97 6.48 7.31
C PRO A 169 -0.84 7.46 7.03
N THR A 170 -0.24 7.37 5.84
CA THR A 170 0.72 8.38 5.37
C THR A 170 0.00 9.70 5.29
N VAL A 171 0.36 10.62 6.19
CA VAL A 171 -0.29 11.92 6.26
C VAL A 171 0.21 12.77 5.12
N VAL A 172 -0.54 12.81 4.02
CA VAL A 172 -0.23 13.68 2.89
C VAL A 172 -0.72 15.09 3.21
N LEU A 173 0.22 15.94 3.59
CA LEU A 173 0.02 17.38 3.73
C LEU A 173 0.03 18.04 2.35
N SER A 174 -0.91 18.94 2.11
CA SER A 174 -0.89 19.81 0.95
C SER A 174 0.31 20.75 1.02
N ARG A 175 0.75 21.26 -0.14
CA ARG A 175 1.84 22.25 -0.23
C ARG A 175 1.68 23.42 0.74
N ARG A 176 0.45 23.94 0.92
CA ARG A 176 0.18 25.07 1.82
C ARG A 176 0.22 24.67 3.30
N GLU A 177 -0.21 23.47 3.64
CA GLU A 177 -0.10 22.93 5.00
C GLU A 177 1.37 22.74 5.39
N THR A 178 2.19 22.18 4.48
CA THR A 178 3.64 22.01 4.67
C THR A 178 4.35 23.35 4.84
N GLN A 179 4.08 24.33 3.97
CA GLN A 179 4.68 25.67 4.07
C GLN A 179 4.34 26.37 5.40
N CYS A 180 3.10 26.26 5.87
CA CYS A 180 2.71 26.82 7.16
C CYS A 180 3.44 26.11 8.32
N LEU A 181 3.58 24.78 8.26
CA LEU A 181 4.29 24.00 9.27
C LEU A 181 5.80 24.26 9.30
N ASP A 182 6.45 24.43 8.15
CA ASP A 182 7.87 24.78 8.07
C ASP A 182 8.15 26.11 8.77
N LEU A 183 7.37 27.16 8.45
CA LEU A 183 7.54 28.47 9.07
C LEU A 183 7.20 28.44 10.56
N LEU A 184 6.18 27.68 10.96
CA LEU A 184 5.84 27.48 12.37
C LEU A 184 6.95 26.74 13.12
N SER A 185 7.56 25.71 12.51
CA SER A 185 8.68 24.95 13.10
C SER A 185 9.93 25.82 13.30
N ARG A 186 10.10 26.86 12.48
CA ARG A 186 11.14 27.89 12.62
C ARG A 186 10.81 28.97 13.67
N GLY A 187 9.67 28.85 14.35
CA GLY A 187 9.25 29.76 15.43
C GLY A 187 8.48 30.99 14.98
N LEU A 188 8.06 31.09 13.71
CA LEU A 188 7.26 32.23 13.26
C LEU A 188 5.84 32.18 13.85
N ARG A 189 5.33 33.35 14.24
CA ARG A 189 3.94 33.51 14.67
C ARG A 189 3.01 33.58 13.46
N ILE A 190 1.74 33.18 13.63
CA ILE A 190 0.71 33.14 12.57
C ILE A 190 0.67 34.42 11.71
N LYS A 191 0.73 35.60 12.33
CA LYS A 191 0.73 36.89 11.60
C LYS A 191 1.94 37.07 10.68
N ALA A 192 3.12 36.60 11.11
CA ALA A 192 4.33 36.65 10.29
C ALA A 192 4.28 35.62 9.14
N ILE A 193 3.75 34.42 9.42
CA ILE A 193 3.52 33.39 8.38
C ILE A 193 2.57 33.91 7.30
N ALA A 194 1.49 34.62 7.71
CA ALA A 194 0.53 35.21 6.79
C ALA A 194 1.18 36.23 5.85
N VAL A 195 2.05 37.10 6.38
CA VAL A 195 2.84 38.06 5.59
C VAL A 195 3.79 37.34 4.64
N GLU A 196 4.55 36.36 5.14
CA GLU A 196 5.52 35.59 4.35
C GLU A 196 4.87 34.84 3.17
N LEU A 197 3.69 34.28 3.37
CA LEU A 197 2.99 33.47 2.36
C LEU A 197 2.00 34.26 1.50
N GLY A 198 1.80 35.56 1.78
CA GLY A 198 0.87 36.42 1.05
C GLY A 198 -0.61 36.01 1.22
N ILE A 199 -0.99 35.51 2.39
CA ILE A 199 -2.36 35.05 2.71
C ILE A 199 -2.89 35.68 4.00
N LYS A 200 -4.19 35.53 4.30
CA LYS A 200 -4.78 36.04 5.54
C LYS A 200 -4.40 35.16 6.74
N PRO A 201 -4.25 35.72 7.97
CA PRO A 201 -3.98 34.94 9.18
C PRO A 201 -4.96 33.79 9.42
N VAL A 202 -6.25 34.02 9.17
CA VAL A 202 -7.30 32.98 9.29
C VAL A 202 -7.08 31.80 8.34
N THR A 203 -6.48 32.05 7.16
CA THR A 203 -6.14 31.00 6.19
C THR A 203 -4.97 30.16 6.68
N VAL A 204 -4.00 30.76 7.38
CA VAL A 204 -2.92 30.03 8.06
C VAL A 204 -3.49 29.13 9.15
N ASP A 205 -4.38 29.64 10.00
CA ASP A 205 -5.04 28.86 11.05
C ASP A 205 -5.83 27.67 10.48
N MET A 206 -6.53 27.87 9.36
CA MET A 206 -7.22 26.80 8.64
C MET A 206 -6.24 25.71 8.15
N HIS A 207 -5.14 26.09 7.50
CA HIS A 207 -4.14 25.11 7.05
C HIS A 207 -3.52 24.34 8.21
N LEU A 208 -3.18 25.01 9.31
CA LEU A 208 -2.64 24.34 10.51
C LEU A 208 -3.68 23.43 11.18
N SER A 209 -4.96 23.80 11.18
CA SER A 209 -6.06 22.97 11.68
C SER A 209 -6.27 21.71 10.81
N ASN A 210 -6.20 21.86 9.49
CA ASN A 210 -6.29 20.73 8.57
C ASN A 210 -5.10 19.78 8.71
N ALA A 211 -3.88 20.32 8.80
CA ALA A 211 -2.69 19.53 9.07
C ALA A 211 -2.79 18.77 10.41
N ARG A 212 -3.34 19.42 11.44
CA ARG A 212 -3.59 18.82 12.75
C ARG A 212 -4.54 17.63 12.69
N LYS A 213 -5.65 17.77 11.97
CA LYS A 213 -6.62 16.69 11.74
C LYS A 213 -5.98 15.53 10.99
N LYS A 214 -5.28 15.83 9.90
CA LYS A 214 -4.59 14.82 9.09
C LYS A 214 -3.52 14.08 9.89
N MET A 215 -2.74 14.77 10.71
CA MET A 215 -1.69 14.17 11.55
C MET A 215 -2.19 13.57 12.87
N ASN A 216 -3.50 13.60 13.11
CA ASN A 216 -4.12 13.18 14.37
C ASN A 216 -3.39 13.75 15.61
N ALA A 217 -3.14 15.06 15.60
CA ALA A 217 -2.36 15.73 16.64
C ALA A 217 -3.28 16.58 17.53
N PRO A 218 -3.52 16.26 18.81
CA PRO A 218 -4.48 17.02 19.62
C PRO A 218 -4.02 18.46 19.93
N THR A 219 -2.71 18.72 19.87
CA THR A 219 -2.13 20.03 20.18
C THR A 219 -1.09 20.45 19.13
N THR A 220 -0.84 21.74 19.01
CA THR A 220 0.22 22.28 18.12
C THR A 220 1.60 21.74 18.48
N LYS A 221 1.87 21.51 19.78
CA LYS A 221 3.12 20.88 20.23
C LYS A 221 3.26 19.44 19.72
N ASN A 222 2.17 18.65 19.80
CA ASN A 222 2.16 17.28 19.27
C ASN A 222 2.28 17.27 17.73
N LEU A 223 1.65 18.22 17.05
CA LEU A 223 1.73 18.40 15.60
C LEU A 223 3.17 18.65 15.15
N LEU A 224 3.88 19.58 15.78
CA LEU A 224 5.27 19.88 15.45
C LEU A 224 6.19 18.68 15.75
N ARG A 225 6.00 17.99 16.89
CA ARG A 225 6.75 16.76 17.19
C ARG A 225 6.60 15.70 16.08
N LYS A 226 5.36 15.39 15.70
CA LYS A 226 5.08 14.43 14.62
C LYS A 226 5.64 14.89 13.27
N TYR A 227 5.59 16.20 12.99
CA TYR A 227 6.15 16.78 11.77
C TYR A 227 7.68 16.63 11.73
N TRP A 228 8.38 16.89 12.83
CA TRP A 228 9.83 16.66 12.95
C TRP A 228 10.21 15.19 12.80
N GLU A 229 9.51 14.28 13.49
CA GLU A 229 9.75 12.84 13.36
C GLU A 229 9.59 12.35 11.90
N THR A 230 8.66 12.95 11.16
CA THR A 230 8.45 12.65 9.73
C THR A 230 9.55 13.27 8.85
N ALA A 231 9.95 14.51 9.13
CA ALA A 231 10.99 15.23 8.40
C ALA A 231 12.40 14.68 8.65
N GLU A 232 12.69 14.17 9.86
CA GLU A 232 13.95 13.50 10.18
C GLU A 232 14.04 12.12 9.54
N LYS A 233 12.94 11.35 9.52
CA LYS A 233 12.87 10.11 8.73
C LYS A 233 13.11 10.36 7.24
N ALA A 234 12.65 11.50 6.72
CA ALA A 234 12.90 11.90 5.34
C ALA A 234 14.34 12.38 5.08
N LYS A 235 15.06 12.89 6.09
CA LYS A 235 16.46 13.33 5.99
C LYS A 235 17.48 12.23 6.29
N GLY A 236 17.13 11.26 7.14
CA GLY A 236 17.99 10.13 7.55
C GLY A 236 18.14 9.02 6.51
N GLY A 237 17.48 9.12 5.34
CA GLY A 237 17.66 8.20 4.20
C GLY A 237 18.92 8.47 3.36
N HIS A 238 19.81 9.35 3.82
CA HIS A 238 21.10 9.65 3.19
C HIS A 238 22.21 9.70 4.26
N ALA A 239 22.54 8.54 4.83
CA ALA A 239 23.77 8.36 5.59
C ALA A 239 24.68 7.41 4.79
N ASP A 240 25.72 8.01 4.22
CA ASP A 240 26.85 7.37 3.54
C ASP A 240 27.54 6.37 4.50
N PRO A 241 27.69 5.07 4.15
CA PRO A 241 28.36 4.11 5.01
C PRO A 241 29.89 4.22 4.97
N HIS A 242 30.47 5.21 4.27
CA HIS A 242 31.91 5.45 4.24
C HIS A 242 32.31 6.85 4.71
N ALA A 243 32.15 7.11 6.02
CA ALA A 243 32.91 8.15 6.71
C ALA A 243 33.60 7.54 7.95
N SER A 244 34.86 7.13 7.70
CA SER A 244 36.07 6.96 8.54
C SER A 244 35.91 7.00 10.08
N PHE A 245 36.54 6.16 10.90
CA PHE A 245 37.87 5.52 10.90
C PHE A 245 37.82 4.22 11.73
#